data_AF-A0A538ILZ1-F1
#
_entry.id   AF-A0A538ILZ1-F1
#
_cell.length_a   1.000
_cell.length_b   1.000
_cell.length_c   1.000
_cell.angle_alpha   90.00
_cell.angle_beta   90.00
_cell.angle_gamma   90.00
#
_symmetry.space_group_name_H-M   'P 1'
#
loop_
_entity.id
_entity.type
_entity.pdbx_description
1 polymer ?
#
loop_
_entity_poly.entity_id
_entity_poly.type
_entity_poly.pdbx_seq_one_letter_code
_entity_poly.pdbx_strand_id
1 'polypeptide(L)'
;MARRGLGRFSAVAGCEGRLEALCHVGANIVPSGRACAAFADAAARSGARMVIGEERAVGELWEAARRQMPRPRDDRPGQPVYALREPPEAGETGLRPARLLDLDMLVPACAEAHREEIGVDPLRRDAEGFRWRTRQQIEEGRSWLWLEEGVIRFKAEASAWTPSAVQLQQVWVDPRARRRGYARRALADLCRLLLEQVPAVCLFVRPENKPALGLYDSIGMTRELTYRSLVF
;
A
#
# COMPACT_ATOMS: atom_id res chain seq x y z
N MET A 1 -26.39 -3.89 -3.68
CA MET A 1 -25.20 -3.03 -3.69
C MET A 1 -24.91 -2.59 -2.25
N ALA A 2 -23.87 -3.14 -1.61
CA ALA A 2 -23.46 -2.66 -0.30
C ALA A 2 -22.65 -1.36 -0.46
N ARG A 3 -23.13 -0.25 0.11
CA ARG A 3 -22.37 1.00 0.22
C ARG A 3 -21.85 1.12 1.65
N ARG A 4 -20.52 1.06 1.82
CA ARG A 4 -19.81 1.64 2.97
C ARG A 4 -18.65 2.45 2.40
N GLY A 5 -18.80 3.78 2.41
CA GLY A 5 -17.76 4.80 2.16
C GLY A 5 -17.06 4.80 0.79
N LEU A 6 -17.26 5.87 0.01
CA LEU A 6 -16.46 6.30 -1.18
C LEU A 6 -16.37 5.36 -2.41
N GLY A 7 -17.00 4.19 -2.39
CA GLY A 7 -17.03 3.28 -3.54
C GLY A 7 -18.24 2.37 -3.61
N ARG A 8 -18.30 1.56 -4.67
CA ARG A 8 -19.30 0.49 -4.88
C ARG A 8 -18.56 -0.82 -5.12
N PHE A 9 -19.09 -1.91 -4.56
CA PHE A 9 -18.65 -3.25 -4.93
C PHE A 9 -19.54 -3.81 -6.03
N SER A 10 -18.90 -4.31 -7.09
CA SER A 10 -19.50 -5.11 -8.15
C SER A 10 -18.92 -6.51 -8.09
N ALA A 11 -19.75 -7.52 -8.31
CA ALA A 11 -19.38 -8.92 -8.18
C ALA A 11 -19.85 -9.72 -9.40
N VAL A 12 -19.06 -10.71 -9.79
CA VAL A 12 -19.46 -11.76 -10.73
C VAL A 12 -19.65 -13.05 -9.93
N ALA A 13 -20.83 -13.64 -10.04
CA ALA A 13 -21.12 -14.95 -9.49
C ALA A 13 -20.83 -16.01 -10.56
N GLY A 14 -20.10 -17.05 -10.16
CA GLY A 14 -19.90 -18.25 -10.96
C GLY A 14 -21.00 -19.28 -10.77
N CYS A 15 -20.74 -20.49 -11.27
CA CYS A 15 -21.60 -21.63 -11.03
C CYS A 15 -21.75 -21.90 -9.51
N GLU A 16 -22.93 -22.34 -9.09
CA GLU A 16 -23.28 -22.65 -7.69
C GLU A 16 -23.27 -21.43 -6.74
N GLY A 17 -23.34 -20.20 -7.27
CA GLY A 17 -23.45 -18.99 -6.45
C GLY A 17 -22.16 -18.58 -5.73
N ARG A 18 -21.02 -19.19 -6.08
CA ARG A 18 -19.70 -18.76 -5.59
C ARG A 18 -19.25 -17.48 -6.30
N LEU A 19 -18.52 -16.63 -5.58
CA LEU A 19 -17.94 -15.42 -6.15
C LEU A 19 -16.76 -15.78 -7.06
N GLU A 20 -16.83 -15.42 -8.34
CA GLU A 20 -15.69 -15.58 -9.28
C GLU A 20 -14.81 -14.33 -9.31
N ALA A 21 -15.44 -13.16 -9.19
CA ALA A 21 -14.77 -11.88 -9.27
C ALA A 21 -15.42 -10.87 -8.33
N LEU A 22 -14.61 -9.98 -7.77
CA LEU A 22 -15.04 -8.80 -7.02
C LEU A 22 -14.28 -7.59 -7.51
N CYS A 23 -14.97 -6.46 -7.62
CA CYS A 23 -14.34 -5.20 -7.95
C CYS A 23 -14.85 -4.09 -7.04
N HIS A 24 -13.94 -3.45 -6.33
CA HIS A 24 -14.20 -2.17 -5.71
C HIS A 24 -14.05 -1.07 -6.74
N VAL A 25 -15.07 -0.22 -6.91
CA VAL A 25 -15.09 0.92 -7.82
C VAL A 25 -15.32 2.20 -7.02
N GLY A 26 -14.27 2.99 -6.83
CA GLY A 26 -14.32 4.31 -6.19
C GLY A 26 -13.30 5.25 -6.82
N ALA A 27 -12.64 6.09 -6.00
CA ALA A 27 -11.51 6.90 -6.47
C ALA A 27 -10.38 6.05 -7.08
N ASN A 28 -10.22 4.83 -6.56
CA ASN A 28 -9.41 3.76 -7.13
C ASN A 28 -10.30 2.56 -7.47
N ILE A 29 -9.94 1.83 -8.52
CA ILE A 29 -10.54 0.55 -8.89
C ILE A 29 -9.62 -0.59 -8.43
N VAL A 30 -10.19 -1.58 -7.75
CA VAL A 30 -9.46 -2.75 -7.26
C VAL A 30 -10.20 -4.02 -7.69
N PRO A 31 -9.83 -4.63 -8.83
CA PRO A 31 -10.38 -5.92 -9.25
C PRO A 31 -9.67 -7.08 -8.55
N SER A 32 -10.39 -8.16 -8.32
CA SER A 32 -9.89 -9.39 -7.71
C SER A 32 -10.66 -10.61 -8.23
N GLY A 33 -9.96 -11.72 -8.43
CA GLY A 33 -10.53 -12.95 -8.98
C GLY A 33 -10.40 -13.05 -10.50
N ARG A 34 -11.25 -13.90 -11.11
CA ARG A 34 -11.23 -14.22 -12.54
C ARG A 34 -12.45 -13.61 -13.24
N ALA A 35 -12.37 -13.39 -14.55
CA ALA A 35 -13.43 -12.75 -15.34
C ALA A 35 -13.62 -11.26 -15.00
N CYS A 36 -12.53 -10.56 -14.68
CA CYS A 36 -12.58 -9.14 -14.32
C CYS A 36 -12.93 -8.21 -15.49
N ALA A 37 -12.89 -8.71 -16.74
CA ALA A 37 -13.40 -8.01 -17.92
C ALA A 37 -14.87 -7.55 -17.77
N ALA A 38 -15.67 -8.27 -16.98
CA ALA A 38 -17.06 -7.93 -16.70
C ALA A 38 -17.24 -6.56 -16.02
N PHE A 39 -16.18 -5.99 -15.42
CA PHE A 39 -16.23 -4.71 -14.73
C PHE A 39 -15.86 -3.52 -15.63
N ALA A 40 -15.55 -3.72 -16.92
CA ALA A 40 -15.06 -2.68 -17.82
C ALA A 40 -15.96 -1.45 -17.91
N ASP A 41 -17.26 -1.68 -18.03
CA ASP A 41 -18.27 -0.62 -18.09
C ASP A 41 -18.36 0.20 -16.79
N ALA A 42 -18.25 -0.47 -15.65
CA ALA A 42 -18.23 0.19 -14.35
C ALA A 42 -16.95 1.01 -14.16
N ALA A 43 -15.81 0.47 -14.61
CA ALA A 43 -14.53 1.14 -14.58
C ALA A 43 -14.54 2.41 -15.45
N ALA A 44 -15.02 2.33 -16.68
CA ALA A 44 -15.05 3.47 -17.61
C ALA A 44 -15.87 4.66 -17.09
N ARG A 45 -16.97 4.38 -16.38
CA ARG A 45 -17.85 5.41 -15.80
C ARG A 45 -17.38 5.97 -14.45
N SER A 46 -16.32 5.42 -13.87
CA SER A 46 -15.92 5.75 -12.49
C SER A 46 -15.16 7.06 -12.35
N GLY A 47 -14.46 7.51 -13.40
CA GLY A 47 -13.47 8.59 -13.28
C GLY A 47 -12.30 8.26 -12.34
N ALA A 48 -12.00 6.96 -12.16
CA ALA A 48 -10.96 6.50 -11.25
C ALA A 48 -9.58 7.05 -11.62
N ARG A 49 -8.81 7.39 -10.59
CA ARG A 49 -7.44 7.90 -10.71
C ARG A 49 -6.42 6.77 -10.85
N MET A 50 -6.79 5.56 -10.42
CA MET A 50 -5.93 4.40 -10.42
C MET A 50 -6.74 3.11 -10.57
N VAL A 51 -6.19 2.14 -11.28
CA VAL A 51 -6.60 0.72 -11.21
C VAL A 51 -5.42 -0.05 -10.63
N ILE A 52 -5.63 -0.81 -9.56
CA ILE A 52 -4.56 -1.53 -8.85
C ILE A 52 -5.08 -2.84 -8.29
N GLY A 53 -4.26 -3.89 -8.34
CA GLY A 53 -4.60 -5.21 -7.79
C GLY A 53 -3.73 -6.29 -8.39
N GLU A 54 -4.16 -7.55 -8.25
CA GLU A 54 -3.48 -8.69 -8.88
C GLU A 54 -3.32 -8.44 -10.39
N GLU A 55 -2.11 -8.68 -10.91
CA GLU A 55 -1.73 -8.33 -12.28
C GLU A 55 -2.68 -8.94 -13.31
N ARG A 56 -3.08 -10.19 -13.12
CA ARG A 56 -4.05 -10.87 -14.00
C ARG A 56 -5.40 -10.16 -13.97
N ALA A 57 -5.96 -9.88 -12.79
CA ALA A 57 -7.26 -9.24 -12.64
C ALA A 57 -7.28 -7.82 -13.23
N VAL A 58 -6.20 -7.06 -13.00
CA VAL A 58 -6.01 -5.73 -13.60
C VAL A 58 -5.86 -5.82 -15.12
N GLY A 59 -5.09 -6.79 -15.61
CA GLY A 59 -4.92 -7.03 -17.05
C GLY A 59 -6.23 -7.38 -17.75
N GLU A 60 -7.00 -8.33 -17.22
CA GLU A 60 -8.31 -8.71 -17.73
C GLU A 60 -9.28 -7.51 -17.80
N LEU A 61 -9.33 -6.70 -16.73
CA LEU A 61 -10.14 -5.48 -16.70
C LEU A 61 -9.66 -4.44 -17.73
N TRP A 62 -8.36 -4.18 -17.78
CA TRP A 62 -7.79 -3.14 -18.62
C TRP A 62 -7.94 -3.45 -20.11
N GLU A 63 -7.70 -4.69 -20.53
CA GLU A 63 -7.88 -5.10 -21.92
C GLU A 63 -9.31 -4.83 -22.44
N ALA A 64 -10.32 -5.02 -21.58
CA ALA A 64 -11.71 -4.74 -21.89
C ALA A 64 -12.08 -3.24 -21.80
N ALA A 65 -11.48 -2.49 -20.87
CA ALA A 65 -11.84 -1.09 -20.60
C ALA A 65 -11.02 -0.05 -21.39
N ARG A 66 -9.84 -0.39 -21.90
CA ARG A 66 -8.84 0.57 -22.43
C ARG A 66 -9.32 1.47 -23.57
N ARG A 67 -10.36 1.07 -24.32
CA ARG A 67 -10.93 1.89 -25.40
C ARG A 67 -11.87 2.98 -24.88
N GLN A 68 -12.36 2.84 -23.65
CA GLN A 68 -13.34 3.73 -23.02
C GLN A 68 -12.74 4.56 -21.88
N MET A 69 -11.52 4.24 -21.44
CA MET A 69 -10.79 4.94 -20.39
C MET A 69 -9.63 5.76 -20.96
N PRO A 70 -9.19 6.83 -20.28
CA PRO A 70 -7.98 7.55 -20.65
C PRO A 70 -6.76 6.61 -20.71
N ARG A 71 -5.77 6.94 -21.53
CA ARG A 71 -4.49 6.23 -21.49
C ARG A 71 -3.83 6.48 -20.13
N PRO A 72 -3.35 5.44 -19.41
CA PRO A 72 -2.65 5.65 -18.16
C PRO A 72 -1.37 6.46 -18.41
N ARG A 73 -1.12 7.44 -17.54
CA ARG A 73 0.14 8.20 -17.48
C ARG A 73 1.31 7.29 -17.09
N ASP A 74 1.04 6.27 -16.30
CA ASP A 74 2.03 5.30 -15.83
C ASP A 74 1.39 3.92 -15.69
N ASP A 75 2.05 2.90 -16.24
CA ASP A 75 1.62 1.51 -16.25
C ASP A 75 2.73 0.64 -15.66
N ARG A 76 2.44 0.07 -14.49
CA ARG A 76 3.42 -0.56 -13.61
C ARG A 76 3.07 -2.04 -13.41
N PRO A 77 3.39 -2.93 -14.37
CA PRO A 77 3.27 -4.37 -14.17
C PRO A 77 4.42 -4.89 -13.31
N GLY A 78 4.35 -6.15 -12.89
CA GLY A 78 5.49 -6.85 -12.30
C GLY A 78 5.81 -6.44 -10.87
N GLN A 79 4.87 -5.82 -10.13
CA GLN A 79 5.13 -5.37 -8.76
C GLN A 79 4.98 -6.55 -7.80
N PRO A 80 6.07 -7.12 -7.24
CA PRO A 80 5.95 -8.25 -6.33
C PRO A 80 5.20 -7.85 -5.07
N VAL A 81 4.31 -8.76 -4.65
CA VAL A 81 3.59 -8.69 -3.39
C VAL A 81 4.21 -9.65 -2.40
N TYR A 82 4.66 -9.10 -1.29
CA TYR A 82 5.27 -9.81 -0.20
C TYR A 82 4.26 -10.05 0.91
N ALA A 83 4.36 -11.21 1.57
CA ALA A 83 3.66 -11.50 2.80
C ALA A 83 4.60 -12.08 3.85
N LEU A 84 4.25 -11.90 5.11
CA LEU A 84 4.89 -12.49 6.27
C LEU A 84 3.81 -12.96 7.22
N ARG A 85 3.94 -14.20 7.70
CA ARG A 85 2.97 -14.85 8.62
C ARG A 85 3.62 -15.29 9.92
N GLU A 86 4.93 -15.52 9.90
CA GLU A 86 5.72 -15.85 11.08
C GLU A 86 6.50 -14.61 11.56
N PRO A 87 6.51 -14.33 12.87
CA PRO A 87 7.22 -13.18 13.40
C PRO A 87 8.74 -13.34 13.21
N PRO A 88 9.44 -12.34 12.64
CA PRO A 88 10.89 -12.40 12.47
C PRO A 88 11.62 -12.23 13.81
N GLU A 89 12.93 -12.43 13.82
CA GLU A 89 13.79 -12.08 14.95
C GLU A 89 13.65 -10.60 15.32
N ALA A 90 13.63 -10.28 16.62
CA ALA A 90 13.47 -8.91 17.09
C ALA A 90 14.63 -8.01 16.63
N GLY A 91 14.30 -6.78 16.23
CA GLY A 91 15.25 -5.76 15.86
C GLY A 91 15.74 -4.91 17.03
N GLU A 92 15.10 -5.00 18.19
CA GLU A 92 15.42 -4.24 19.41
C GLU A 92 15.47 -2.73 19.17
N THR A 93 14.42 -2.18 18.57
CA THR A 93 14.35 -0.75 18.20
C THR A 93 13.49 0.07 19.16
N GLY A 94 13.62 1.39 19.08
CA GLY A 94 12.68 2.34 19.73
C GLY A 94 11.41 2.58 18.92
N LEU A 95 10.99 1.63 18.08
CA LEU A 95 9.77 1.74 17.28
C LEU A 95 8.54 1.85 18.18
N ARG A 96 7.67 2.80 17.86
CA ARG A 96 6.39 2.99 18.55
C ARG A 96 5.30 3.50 17.61
N PRO A 97 4.01 3.36 17.99
CA PRO A 97 2.95 4.12 17.34
C PRO A 97 3.25 5.62 17.37
N ALA A 98 2.94 6.29 16.26
CA ALA A 98 2.98 7.73 16.15
C ALA A 98 1.91 8.37 17.02
N ARG A 99 2.20 9.58 17.51
CA ARG A 99 1.29 10.42 18.28
C ARG A 99 1.07 11.73 17.52
N LEU A 100 0.01 12.46 17.84
CA LEU A 100 -0.27 13.75 17.19
C LEU A 100 0.88 14.75 17.33
N LEU A 101 1.67 14.67 18.40
CA LEU A 101 2.87 15.50 18.59
C LEU A 101 3.97 15.24 17.55
N ASP A 102 3.96 14.06 16.91
CA ASP A 102 4.92 13.68 15.87
C ASP A 102 4.51 14.23 14.49
N LEU A 103 3.30 14.78 14.35
CA LEU A 103 2.71 15.17 13.06
C LEU A 103 3.61 16.15 12.28
N ASP A 104 4.14 17.17 12.96
CA ASP A 104 4.95 18.20 12.31
C ASP A 104 6.27 17.64 11.75
N MET A 105 6.79 16.57 12.35
CA MET A 105 7.98 15.88 11.86
C MET A 105 7.62 14.81 10.80
N LEU A 106 6.47 14.16 10.92
CA LEU A 106 6.03 13.12 10.00
C LEU A 106 5.56 13.68 8.66
N VAL A 107 4.84 14.81 8.63
CA VAL A 107 4.37 15.40 7.35
C VAL A 107 5.49 15.57 6.31
N PRO A 108 6.63 16.22 6.62
CA PRO A 108 7.72 16.33 5.64
C PRO A 108 8.35 14.98 5.30
N ALA A 109 8.48 14.05 6.26
CA ALA A 109 9.02 12.71 6.00
C ALA A 109 8.10 11.88 5.09
N CYS A 110 6.78 11.90 5.32
CA CYS A 110 5.78 11.28 4.45
C CYS A 110 5.79 11.93 3.06
N ALA A 111 5.95 13.26 2.98
CA ALA A 111 6.02 13.95 1.70
C ALA A 111 7.27 13.56 0.90
N GLU A 112 8.42 13.40 1.57
CA GLU A 112 9.64 12.92 0.95
C GLU A 112 9.52 11.47 0.49
N ALA A 113 8.99 10.58 1.32
CA ALA A 113 8.70 9.20 0.94
C ALA A 113 7.73 9.11 -0.25
N HIS A 114 6.69 9.95 -0.28
CA HIS A 114 5.77 10.04 -1.42
C HIS A 114 6.46 10.58 -2.68
N ARG A 115 7.36 11.56 -2.54
CA ARG A 115 8.11 12.13 -3.67
C ARG A 115 9.12 11.13 -4.24
N GLU A 116 9.81 10.36 -3.41
CA GLU A 116 10.70 9.27 -3.86
C GLU A 116 9.92 8.16 -4.59
N GLU A 117 8.71 7.86 -4.12
CA GLU A 117 7.86 6.86 -4.74
C GLU A 117 7.23 7.40 -6.04
N ILE A 118 6.55 8.53 -6.02
CA ILE A 118 5.68 8.97 -7.13
C ILE A 118 6.35 10.01 -8.04
N GLY A 119 7.47 10.60 -7.62
CA GLY A 119 8.15 11.68 -8.35
C GLY A 119 7.48 13.05 -8.22
N VAL A 120 6.43 13.16 -7.41
CA VAL A 120 5.65 14.40 -7.21
C VAL A 120 5.68 14.79 -5.74
N ASP A 121 5.94 16.06 -5.46
CA ASP A 121 5.82 16.61 -4.11
C ASP A 121 4.34 16.83 -3.77
N PRO A 122 3.78 16.10 -2.79
CA PRO A 122 2.37 16.23 -2.45
C PRO A 122 2.06 17.56 -1.76
N LEU A 123 3.05 18.18 -1.09
CA LEU A 123 2.85 19.46 -0.40
C LEU A 123 2.70 20.62 -1.37
N ARG A 124 3.32 20.55 -2.56
CA ARG A 124 3.09 21.53 -3.63
C ARG A 124 1.71 21.41 -4.27
N ARG A 125 1.10 20.23 -4.22
CA ARG A 125 -0.18 19.93 -4.88
C ARG A 125 -1.38 20.14 -3.96
N ASP A 126 -1.27 19.70 -2.70
CA ASP A 126 -2.36 19.68 -1.73
C ASP A 126 -1.76 19.59 -0.30
N ALA A 127 -1.13 20.67 0.18
CA ALA A 127 -0.49 20.68 1.49
C ALA A 127 -1.46 20.37 2.64
N GLU A 128 -2.61 21.05 2.67
CA GLU A 128 -3.61 20.87 3.72
C GLU A 128 -4.21 19.47 3.71
N GLY A 129 -4.63 18.97 2.53
CA GLY A 129 -5.18 17.64 2.43
C GLY A 129 -4.14 16.55 2.69
N PHE A 130 -2.87 16.76 2.31
CA PHE A 130 -1.80 15.81 2.64
C PHE A 130 -1.56 15.75 4.14
N ARG A 131 -1.43 16.91 4.80
CA ARG A 131 -1.30 17.00 6.26
C ARG A 131 -2.49 16.35 6.97
N TRP A 132 -3.71 16.60 6.50
CA TRP A 132 -4.91 15.97 7.03
C TRP A 132 -4.87 14.44 6.90
N ARG A 133 -4.48 13.91 5.73
CA ARG A 133 -4.33 12.45 5.53
C ARG A 133 -3.26 11.85 6.44
N THR A 134 -2.10 12.50 6.60
CA THR A 134 -1.06 12.06 7.54
C THR A 134 -1.59 12.04 8.97
N ARG A 135 -2.34 13.08 9.37
CA ARG A 135 -2.98 13.13 10.69
C ARG A 135 -3.97 11.99 10.90
N GLN A 136 -4.82 11.69 9.91
CA GLN A 136 -5.77 10.57 10.01
C GLN A 136 -5.05 9.23 10.25
N GLN A 137 -3.93 8.96 9.57
CA GLN A 137 -3.15 7.75 9.82
C GLN A 137 -2.66 7.65 11.27
N ILE A 138 -2.30 8.77 11.90
CA ILE A 138 -1.90 8.81 13.31
C ILE A 138 -3.11 8.56 14.23
N GLU A 139 -4.21 9.27 14.00
CA GLU A 139 -5.43 9.15 14.82
C GLU A 139 -6.07 7.75 14.73
N GLU A 140 -5.95 7.09 13.58
CA GLU A 140 -6.41 5.71 13.36
C GLU A 140 -5.44 4.64 13.88
N GLY A 141 -4.30 5.02 14.46
CA GLY A 141 -3.29 4.07 14.96
C GLY A 141 -2.57 3.30 13.84
N ARG A 142 -2.48 3.89 12.64
CA ARG A 142 -1.93 3.30 11.41
C ARG A 142 -0.59 3.90 10.99
N SER A 143 0.14 4.52 11.91
CA SER A 143 1.43 5.14 11.67
C SER A 143 2.39 4.79 12.78
N TRP A 144 3.61 4.36 12.42
CA TRP A 144 4.67 4.01 13.36
C TRP A 144 5.96 4.71 12.97
N LEU A 145 6.75 5.06 13.99
CA LEU A 145 8.08 5.63 13.79
C LEU A 145 9.04 5.15 14.89
N TRP A 146 10.31 5.13 14.52
CA TRP A 146 11.44 5.11 15.44
C TRP A 146 12.19 6.43 15.32
N LEU A 147 12.07 7.25 16.36
CA LEU A 147 12.70 8.55 16.47
C LEU A 147 13.83 8.48 17.49
N GLU A 148 15.01 8.93 17.09
CA GLU A 148 16.19 8.98 17.95
C GLU A 148 16.99 10.24 17.60
N GLU A 149 17.32 11.05 18.62
CA GLU A 149 18.11 12.28 18.46
C GLU A 149 17.52 13.25 17.41
N GLY A 150 16.18 13.32 17.31
CA GLY A 150 15.49 14.16 16.34
C GLY A 150 15.55 13.65 14.88
N VAL A 151 16.07 12.45 14.65
CA VAL A 151 16.14 11.80 13.34
C VAL A 151 15.19 10.62 13.28
N ILE A 152 14.34 10.58 12.25
CA ILE A 152 13.48 9.42 11.98
C ILE A 152 14.35 8.30 11.40
N ARG A 153 14.75 7.37 12.27
CA ARG A 153 15.52 6.18 11.89
C ARG A 153 14.68 5.19 11.09
N PHE A 154 13.36 5.22 11.26
CA PHE A 154 12.39 4.46 10.49
C PHE A 154 10.98 5.03 10.64
N LYS A 155 10.17 4.97 9.59
CA LYS A 155 8.70 5.12 9.65
C LYS A 155 8.01 4.24 8.62
N ALA A 156 6.79 3.84 8.95
CA ALA A 156 5.88 3.12 8.05
C ALA A 156 4.43 3.36 8.47
N GLU A 157 3.51 3.14 7.52
CA GLU A 157 2.07 3.30 7.74
C GLU A 157 1.31 2.07 7.23
N ALA A 158 0.09 1.85 7.72
CA ALA A 158 -0.81 0.83 7.18
C ALA A 158 -1.73 1.47 6.12
N SER A 159 -1.72 0.97 4.89
CA SER A 159 -2.64 1.40 3.82
C SER A 159 -4.00 0.72 3.93
N ALA A 160 -4.03 -0.50 4.44
CA ALA A 160 -5.23 -1.30 4.64
C ALA A 160 -5.07 -2.20 5.86
N TRP A 161 -6.17 -2.37 6.59
CA TRP A 161 -6.21 -3.24 7.77
C TRP A 161 -7.50 -4.05 7.73
N THR A 162 -7.37 -5.37 7.76
CA THR A 162 -8.48 -6.33 7.81
C THR A 162 -8.23 -7.34 8.94
N PRO A 163 -9.24 -8.16 9.33
CA PRO A 163 -9.01 -9.27 10.24
C PRO A 163 -7.98 -10.30 9.74
N SER A 164 -7.74 -10.36 8.43
CA SER A 164 -6.86 -11.36 7.82
C SER A 164 -5.43 -10.85 7.56
N ALA A 165 -5.26 -9.55 7.34
CA ALA A 165 -3.96 -8.97 7.03
C ALA A 165 -3.92 -7.45 7.24
N VAL A 166 -2.71 -6.96 7.49
CA VAL A 166 -2.34 -5.53 7.40
C VAL A 166 -1.43 -5.33 6.19
N GLN A 167 -1.79 -4.39 5.33
CA GLN A 167 -0.90 -3.95 4.26
C GLN A 167 -0.10 -2.74 4.70
N LEU A 168 1.23 -2.86 4.70
CA LEU A 168 2.16 -1.77 4.95
C LEU A 168 2.38 -0.95 3.68
N GLN A 169 2.60 0.33 3.88
CA GLN A 169 3.02 1.28 2.87
C GLN A 169 4.09 2.21 3.42
N GLN A 170 4.73 2.92 2.49
CA GLN A 170 5.55 4.08 2.83
C GLN A 170 6.66 3.76 3.85
N VAL A 171 7.24 2.55 3.77
CA VAL A 171 8.42 2.13 4.54
C VAL A 171 9.59 3.04 4.17
N TRP A 172 10.08 3.81 5.13
CA TRP A 172 11.06 4.86 4.84
C TRP A 172 12.03 5.07 5.99
N VAL A 173 13.25 5.51 5.62
CA VAL A 173 14.33 5.88 6.53
C VAL A 173 14.90 7.21 6.06
N ASP A 174 15.12 8.14 7.01
CA ASP A 174 15.75 9.43 6.73
C ASP A 174 17.08 9.22 5.97
N PRO A 175 17.33 9.98 4.89
CA PRO A 175 18.56 9.86 4.11
C PRO A 175 19.85 9.86 4.97
N ARG A 176 19.89 10.62 6.06
CA ARG A 176 21.01 10.71 7.01
C ARG A 176 21.20 9.45 7.84
N ALA A 177 20.18 8.60 7.93
CA ALA A 177 20.15 7.36 8.70
C ALA A 177 20.27 6.08 7.83
N ARG A 178 20.29 6.20 6.49
CA ARG A 178 20.35 5.03 5.58
C ARG A 178 21.67 4.27 5.71
N ARG A 179 21.65 3.00 5.27
CA ARG A 179 22.81 2.06 5.25
C ARG A 179 23.38 1.72 6.64
N ARG A 180 22.54 1.79 7.68
CA ARG A 180 22.90 1.43 9.07
C ARG A 180 22.06 0.28 9.65
N GLY A 181 21.29 -0.41 8.81
CA GLY A 181 20.43 -1.53 9.22
C GLY A 181 19.11 -1.16 9.92
N TYR A 182 18.81 0.14 10.10
CA TYR A 182 17.59 0.57 10.79
C TYR A 182 16.30 0.04 10.16
N ALA A 183 16.21 0.05 8.83
CA ALA A 183 15.04 -0.47 8.12
C ALA A 183 14.74 -1.93 8.46
N ARG A 184 15.79 -2.79 8.45
CA ARG A 184 15.65 -4.22 8.75
C ARG A 184 15.14 -4.43 10.18
N ARG A 185 15.80 -3.79 11.14
CA ARG A 185 15.47 -3.92 12.56
C ARG A 185 14.06 -3.43 12.87
N ALA A 186 13.73 -2.22 12.42
CA ALA A 186 12.45 -1.61 12.73
C ALA A 186 11.28 -2.26 11.99
N LEU A 187 11.49 -2.71 10.74
CA LEU A 187 10.46 -3.46 10.03
C LEU A 187 10.21 -4.83 10.69
N ALA A 188 11.25 -5.48 11.20
CA ALA A 188 11.09 -6.72 11.96
C ALA A 188 10.22 -6.50 13.20
N ASP A 189 10.52 -5.48 14.02
CA ASP A 189 9.72 -5.14 15.20
C ASP A 189 8.28 -4.75 14.85
N LEU A 190 8.08 -3.99 13.76
CA LEU A 190 6.74 -3.63 13.29
C LEU A 190 5.95 -4.87 12.88
N CYS A 191 6.56 -5.77 12.10
CA CYS A 191 5.92 -7.00 11.68
C CYS A 191 5.53 -7.87 12.89
N ARG A 192 6.41 -8.00 13.89
CA ARG A 192 6.10 -8.72 15.14
C ARG A 192 4.87 -8.13 15.82
N LEU A 193 4.85 -6.81 16.03
CA LEU A 193 3.73 -6.10 16.67
C LEU A 193 2.40 -6.28 15.92
N LEU A 194 2.43 -6.28 14.59
CA LEU A 194 1.22 -6.45 13.77
C LEU A 194 0.74 -7.90 13.73
N LEU A 195 1.66 -8.88 13.72
CA LEU A 195 1.33 -10.30 13.71
C LEU A 195 0.71 -10.80 15.03
N GLU A 196 0.85 -10.03 16.12
CA GLU A 196 0.06 -10.25 17.34
C GLU A 196 -1.44 -9.97 17.15
N GLN A 197 -1.81 -9.20 16.13
CA GLN A 197 -3.18 -8.72 15.90
C GLN A 197 -3.84 -9.33 14.66
N VAL A 198 -3.04 -9.68 13.65
CA VAL A 198 -3.54 -10.23 12.38
C VAL A 198 -2.68 -11.40 11.90
N PRO A 199 -3.24 -12.35 11.13
CA PRO A 199 -2.50 -13.50 10.62
C PRO A 199 -1.37 -13.19 9.63
N ALA A 200 -1.38 -12.02 9.00
CA ALA A 200 -0.39 -11.68 7.97
C ALA A 200 -0.09 -10.18 7.88
N VAL A 201 1.17 -9.87 7.58
CA VAL A 201 1.61 -8.54 7.15
C VAL A 201 2.02 -8.63 5.70
N CYS A 202 1.52 -7.73 4.86
CA CYS A 202 1.83 -7.72 3.44
C CYS A 202 2.20 -6.33 2.93
N LEU A 203 2.83 -6.27 1.77
CA LEU A 203 3.11 -5.04 1.04
C LEU A 203 3.37 -5.39 -0.42
N PHE A 204 3.33 -4.40 -1.29
CA PHE A 204 3.83 -4.53 -2.64
C PHE A 204 4.91 -3.48 -2.89
N VAL A 205 5.80 -3.78 -3.82
CA VAL A 205 6.95 -2.91 -4.09
C VAL A 205 7.20 -2.83 -5.57
N ARG A 206 7.72 -1.69 -6.02
CA ARG A 206 8.19 -1.54 -7.40
C ARG A 206 9.38 -2.46 -7.68
N PRO A 207 9.41 -3.17 -8.81
CA PRO A 207 10.50 -4.10 -9.12
C PRO A 207 11.86 -3.41 -9.28
N GLU A 208 11.88 -2.09 -9.55
CA GLU A 208 13.11 -1.31 -9.65
C GLU A 208 13.75 -1.02 -8.27
N ASN A 209 12.99 -1.13 -7.19
CA ASN A 209 13.47 -0.83 -5.84
C ASN A 209 14.22 -2.01 -5.23
N LYS A 210 15.38 -2.33 -5.80
CA LYS A 210 16.27 -3.42 -5.35
C LYS A 210 16.61 -3.37 -3.86
N PRO A 211 16.87 -2.19 -3.24
CA PRO A 211 17.10 -2.13 -1.79
C PRO A 211 15.91 -2.59 -0.96
N ALA A 212 14.67 -2.23 -1.35
CA ALA A 212 13.48 -2.67 -0.65
C ALA A 212 13.21 -4.17 -0.86
N LEU A 213 13.42 -4.70 -2.07
CA LEU A 213 13.34 -6.15 -2.33
C LEU A 213 14.27 -6.93 -1.39
N GLY A 214 15.55 -6.53 -1.33
CA GLY A 214 16.53 -7.17 -0.45
C GLY A 214 16.18 -7.02 1.05
N LEU A 215 15.60 -5.88 1.45
CA LEU A 215 15.11 -5.67 2.81
C LEU A 215 14.01 -6.68 3.17
N TYR A 216 12.98 -6.83 2.34
CA TYR A 216 11.86 -7.73 2.61
C TYR A 216 12.29 -9.20 2.59
N ASP A 217 13.14 -9.58 1.64
CA ASP A 217 13.76 -10.90 1.60
C ASP A 217 14.56 -11.16 2.91
N SER A 218 15.29 -10.17 3.42
CA SER A 218 16.15 -10.30 4.61
C SER A 218 15.43 -10.47 5.96
N ILE A 219 14.12 -10.20 6.01
CA ILE A 219 13.28 -10.42 7.19
C ILE A 219 12.34 -11.62 7.03
N GLY A 220 12.54 -12.42 5.97
CA GLY A 220 11.79 -13.66 5.74
C GLY A 220 10.43 -13.48 5.07
N MET A 221 10.14 -12.33 4.45
CA MET A 221 8.90 -12.18 3.68
C MET A 221 8.98 -13.04 2.40
N THR A 222 7.86 -13.67 2.04
CA THR A 222 7.72 -14.48 0.82
C THR A 222 7.00 -13.71 -0.27
N ARG A 223 7.41 -13.90 -1.53
CA ARG A 223 6.70 -13.37 -2.70
C ARG A 223 5.52 -14.29 -3.01
N GLU A 224 4.29 -13.77 -2.93
CA GLU A 224 3.07 -14.59 -3.05
C GLU A 224 2.37 -14.39 -4.39
N LEU A 225 2.39 -13.16 -4.91
CA LEU A 225 1.73 -12.79 -6.15
C LEU A 225 2.34 -11.51 -6.73
N THR A 226 1.81 -11.07 -7.86
CA THR A 226 2.26 -9.85 -8.55
C THR A 226 1.09 -8.90 -8.74
N TYR A 227 1.32 -7.62 -8.46
CA TYR A 227 0.41 -6.53 -8.73
C TYR A 227 0.75 -5.80 -10.02
N ARG A 228 -0.28 -5.19 -10.60
CA ARG A 228 -0.15 -4.15 -11.61
C ARG A 228 -0.89 -2.91 -11.16
N SER A 229 -0.28 -1.74 -11.38
CA SER A 229 -0.92 -0.45 -11.12
C SER A 229 -0.98 0.39 -12.39
N LEU A 230 -2.17 0.87 -12.74
CA LEU A 230 -2.41 1.84 -13.80
C LEU A 230 -2.75 3.18 -13.16
N VAL A 231 -2.01 4.24 -13.49
CA VAL A 231 -2.24 5.60 -12.95
C VAL A 231 -2.73 6.49 -14.08
N PHE A 232 -3.92 7.08 -13.92
CA PHE A 232 -4.58 7.95 -14.90
C PHE A 232 -4.36 9.43 -14.59
#